data_AF-A0AA39CTQ8-F1
#
_entry.id   AF-A0AA39CTQ8-F1
#
_cell.length_a   1.000
_cell.length_b   1.000
_cell.length_c   1.000
_cell.angle_alpha   90.00
_cell.angle_beta   90.00
_cell.angle_gamma   90.00
#
_symmetry.space_group_name_H-M   'P 1'
#
loop_
_entity.id
_entity.type
_entity.pdbx_description
1 polymer ?
#
loop_
_entity_poly.entity_id
_entity_poly.type
_entity_poly.pdbx_seq_one_letter_code
_entity_poly.pdbx_strand_id
1 'polypeptide(L)'
;MPISITAHDDSQMPLKKAKTSHPDTSLLMHAKNSTTQIASATTDNEDDKAPIRATTFGIELEFGLAFKEELLRTILQEYNIEAAIVKRFTALQHDNLLGKLATNPLPNPALDNRLRYSSWALHVPRDDLGCQKNLHREMFANLTTRDRQYLRRYVMEPLLIGKKCLNTACLDSNIIGWVEPDADYPTIPSKAEIPFPGQDNDVMVRKAFADYSKWTLTNDYTLVGALKSQLADNLQNRNIPTQQISTWDTTGVELISPIFDLDNKRPAFQQIQQYLGALNNQDTFLMESVWASTHIHIGFNFDKPEDMPILLLQHLAYILLLHEDLLSKCHPRSRCGIELPNSVPEEPTWDESDDDFDVDAPFPPDPTEDELEKEDEDAVLAWEAQYTGAGNVDSNYWYLHSKLLAQAPSHEHHNIIRDTIFEEHGSIRDLIENLQKPLPNKPGNVHRGYMYNFANLLAMEKNTTSWKSIKPTVEFRQHACTTDTDVIQHWVILLEAIVRKAEEFAAITTHHSTNSTNPAHTYAEQEAGKYPTTYASSWPYTNMKDFCVDFLNMQEEAGRYWQTRHEQYKDDRPSRKEHIEM
;
A
#
# COMPACT_ATOMS: atom_id res chain seq x y z
N MET A 1 -55.16 28.25 -16.55
CA MET A 1 -56.25 28.52 -17.52
C MET A 1 -56.08 29.94 -18.05
N PRO A 2 -56.43 30.32 -19.29
CA PRO A 2 -56.52 29.58 -20.58
C PRO A 2 -55.57 30.22 -21.67
N ILE A 3 -55.04 29.47 -22.65
CA ILE A 3 -55.47 29.24 -24.07
C ILE A 3 -55.52 30.48 -25.00
N SER A 4 -54.69 30.45 -26.08
CA SER A 4 -54.99 30.72 -27.53
C SER A 4 -53.69 31.12 -28.25
N ILE A 5 -53.10 30.38 -29.21
CA ILE A 5 -53.49 29.92 -30.57
C ILE A 5 -53.67 31.06 -31.60
N THR A 6 -52.76 31.12 -32.60
CA THR A 6 -52.97 31.14 -34.08
C THR A 6 -51.64 31.53 -34.78
N ALA A 7 -50.97 30.67 -35.57
CA ALA A 7 -51.13 30.35 -37.02
C ALA A 7 -50.63 31.50 -37.94
N HIS A 8 -49.85 31.36 -39.03
CA HIS A 8 -49.87 30.39 -40.14
C HIS A 8 -48.61 30.55 -41.05
N ASP A 9 -48.14 29.44 -41.66
CA ASP A 9 -47.77 29.19 -43.08
C ASP A 9 -46.80 30.12 -43.86
N ASP A 10 -45.99 29.68 -44.83
CA ASP A 10 -45.90 28.41 -45.57
C ASP A 10 -44.60 28.36 -46.41
N SER A 11 -44.36 27.17 -47.01
CA SER A 11 -43.57 26.90 -48.22
C SER A 11 -42.06 26.61 -48.05
N GLN A 12 -41.46 25.59 -48.66
CA GLN A 12 -41.92 24.50 -49.53
C GLN A 12 -40.79 23.44 -49.58
N MET A 13 -41.12 22.16 -49.42
CA MET A 13 -40.29 21.02 -49.85
C MET A 13 -40.49 20.75 -51.36
N PRO A 14 -39.67 19.88 -52.00
CA PRO A 14 -40.16 18.50 -52.12
C PRO A 14 -39.12 17.38 -51.90
N LEU A 15 -39.61 16.43 -51.12
CA LEU A 15 -39.29 15.00 -50.94
C LEU A 15 -38.94 14.18 -52.19
N LYS A 16 -38.15 13.12 -51.96
CA LYS A 16 -38.50 11.68 -52.21
C LYS A 16 -37.72 10.81 -51.20
N LYS A 17 -38.33 10.29 -50.12
CA LYS A 17 -39.13 9.04 -49.95
C LYS A 17 -38.34 7.73 -50.22
N ALA A 18 -38.45 6.65 -49.44
CA ALA A 18 -39.11 6.34 -48.16
C ALA A 18 -38.87 4.85 -47.77
N LYS A 19 -39.07 4.54 -46.48
CA LYS A 19 -39.65 3.33 -45.82
C LYS A 19 -38.70 2.71 -44.76
N THR A 20 -38.85 2.98 -43.46
CA THR A 20 -39.90 2.61 -42.44
C THR A 20 -39.98 1.14 -42.06
N SER A 21 -39.57 0.81 -40.84
CA SER A 21 -40.42 0.14 -39.82
C SER A 21 -39.69 0.06 -38.46
N HIS A 22 -40.24 0.71 -37.43
CA HIS A 22 -40.11 0.39 -35.99
C HIS A 22 -41.22 -0.64 -35.63
N PRO A 23 -41.22 -1.38 -34.48
CA PRO A 23 -40.84 -0.89 -33.14
C PRO A 23 -40.21 -1.89 -32.13
N ASP A 24 -39.95 -1.34 -30.93
CA ASP A 24 -39.99 -1.94 -29.58
C ASP A 24 -38.79 -2.67 -28.94
N THR A 25 -38.23 -1.97 -27.94
CA THR A 25 -38.02 -2.39 -26.53
C THR A 25 -37.87 -3.88 -26.19
N SER A 26 -36.63 -4.31 -25.93
CA SER A 26 -36.19 -5.13 -24.75
C SER A 26 -34.77 -5.68 -24.98
N LEU A 27 -34.11 -6.12 -23.90
CA LEU A 27 -32.83 -6.88 -23.82
C LEU A 27 -31.56 -6.00 -23.94
N LEU A 28 -30.77 -5.71 -22.90
CA LEU A 28 -30.21 -6.56 -21.83
C LEU A 28 -29.42 -7.76 -22.39
N MET A 29 -28.10 -7.69 -22.21
CA MET A 29 -27.07 -8.74 -22.32
C MET A 29 -26.66 -9.26 -23.72
N HIS A 30 -25.44 -8.87 -24.14
CA HIS A 30 -24.29 -9.75 -24.41
C HIS A 30 -23.37 -9.21 -25.53
N ALA A 31 -22.11 -8.98 -25.18
CA ALA A 31 -20.94 -9.14 -26.07
C ALA A 31 -19.82 -9.72 -25.18
N LYS A 32 -19.79 -11.05 -25.00
CA LYS A 32 -19.02 -12.06 -25.77
C LYS A 32 -17.51 -11.98 -25.56
N ASN A 33 -17.07 -12.68 -24.50
CA ASN A 33 -15.79 -13.36 -24.42
C ASN A 33 -15.67 -14.37 -25.57
N SER A 34 -14.53 -14.40 -26.23
CA SER A 34 -14.14 -15.46 -27.17
C SER A 34 -13.12 -16.36 -26.49
N THR A 35 -13.61 -17.41 -25.83
CA THR A 35 -12.78 -18.56 -25.45
C THR A 35 -13.24 -19.73 -26.32
N THR A 36 -12.35 -20.21 -27.17
CA THR A 36 -12.58 -21.35 -28.06
C THR A 36 -12.70 -22.62 -27.22
N GLN A 37 -13.93 -23.10 -27.02
CA GLN A 37 -14.21 -24.44 -26.49
C GLN A 37 -14.01 -25.49 -27.59
N ILE A 38 -13.08 -26.41 -27.37
CA ILE A 38 -13.13 -27.74 -27.99
C ILE A 38 -13.84 -28.63 -26.98
N ALA A 39 -15.08 -29.02 -27.29
CA ALA A 39 -15.86 -29.95 -26.50
C ALA A 39 -15.43 -31.39 -26.82
N SER A 40 -14.95 -32.13 -25.82
CA SER A 40 -15.11 -33.58 -25.77
C SER A 40 -15.83 -33.94 -24.48
N ALA A 41 -17.02 -34.49 -24.63
CA ALA A 41 -17.82 -35.01 -23.54
C ALA A 41 -17.12 -36.22 -22.90
N THR A 42 -16.77 -36.10 -21.62
CA THR A 42 -16.46 -37.23 -20.74
C THR A 42 -17.08 -36.95 -19.38
N THR A 43 -18.05 -37.79 -19.05
CA THR A 43 -18.61 -38.12 -17.73
C THR A 43 -17.98 -37.43 -16.51
N ASP A 44 -18.82 -36.65 -15.82
CA ASP A 44 -18.56 -36.03 -14.53
C ASP A 44 -18.16 -37.07 -13.46
N ASN A 45 -16.88 -37.05 -13.07
CA ASN A 45 -16.46 -37.43 -11.72
C ASN A 45 -16.40 -36.12 -10.92
N GLU A 46 -17.19 -35.99 -9.86
CA GLU A 46 -17.16 -34.85 -8.93
C GLU A 46 -15.87 -34.78 -8.07
N ASP A 47 -14.88 -35.66 -8.33
CA ASP A 47 -13.67 -35.84 -7.51
C ASP A 47 -12.38 -35.18 -8.05
N ASP A 48 -12.43 -34.41 -9.14
CA ASP A 48 -11.20 -33.87 -9.77
C ASP A 48 -11.12 -32.32 -9.74
N LYS A 49 -11.64 -31.69 -8.67
CA LYS A 49 -11.28 -30.28 -8.40
C LYS A 49 -9.79 -30.21 -8.07
N ALA A 50 -9.03 -29.51 -8.90
CA ALA A 50 -7.61 -29.27 -8.66
C ALA A 50 -7.38 -28.73 -7.23
N PRO A 51 -6.33 -29.16 -6.53
CA PRO A 51 -6.06 -28.72 -5.17
C PRO A 51 -5.86 -27.20 -5.12
N ILE A 52 -6.42 -26.58 -4.08
CA ILE A 52 -6.33 -25.14 -3.86
C ILE A 52 -4.92 -24.81 -3.33
N ARG A 53 -4.25 -23.90 -4.02
CA ARG A 53 -2.86 -23.51 -3.78
C ARG A 53 -2.59 -22.09 -4.29
N ALA A 54 -1.51 -21.50 -3.80
CA ALA A 54 -0.94 -20.28 -4.35
C ALA A 54 -0.46 -20.55 -5.78
N THR A 55 -0.84 -19.64 -6.68
CA THR A 55 -0.52 -19.73 -8.11
C THR A 55 0.00 -18.42 -8.68
N THR A 56 -0.26 -17.31 -8.01
CA THR A 56 0.05 -15.98 -8.53
C THR A 56 0.66 -15.08 -7.48
N PHE A 57 1.32 -14.03 -7.93
CA PHE A 57 1.72 -12.92 -7.07
C PHE A 57 1.54 -11.58 -7.77
N GLY A 58 1.43 -10.52 -6.99
CA GLY A 58 1.42 -9.13 -7.45
C GLY A 58 2.22 -8.26 -6.50
N ILE A 59 2.67 -7.10 -6.98
CA ILE A 59 3.50 -6.18 -6.21
C ILE A 59 2.91 -4.77 -6.30
N GLU A 60 2.79 -4.11 -5.16
CA GLU A 60 2.52 -2.68 -5.05
C GLU A 60 3.80 -2.01 -4.55
N LEU A 61 4.35 -1.07 -5.33
CA LEU A 61 5.59 -0.37 -5.04
C LEU A 61 5.30 1.11 -4.80
N GLU A 62 5.46 1.57 -3.57
CA GLU A 62 5.37 2.98 -3.24
C GLU A 62 6.80 3.57 -3.17
N PHE A 63 6.99 4.75 -3.76
CA PHE A 63 8.27 5.45 -3.75
C PHE A 63 8.10 6.95 -4.01
N GLY A 64 9.09 7.73 -3.58
CA GLY A 64 9.19 9.13 -3.99
C GLY A 64 9.67 9.21 -5.44
N LEU A 65 8.85 9.73 -6.35
CA LEU A 65 9.31 10.09 -7.69
C LEU A 65 9.91 11.49 -7.64
N ALA A 66 11.22 11.58 -7.79
CA ALA A 66 11.94 12.84 -7.99
C ALA A 66 11.91 13.22 -9.46
N PHE A 67 11.67 14.49 -9.77
CA PHE A 67 11.61 14.99 -11.14
C PHE A 67 12.06 16.45 -11.25
N LYS A 68 12.56 16.83 -12.43
CA LYS A 68 12.91 18.21 -12.75
C LYS A 68 11.71 19.08 -13.07
N GLU A 69 11.82 20.38 -12.76
CA GLU A 69 10.85 21.41 -13.10
C GLU A 69 10.54 21.47 -14.60
N GLU A 70 11.55 21.34 -15.45
CA GLU A 70 11.38 21.37 -16.90
C GLU A 70 10.46 20.25 -17.41
N LEU A 71 10.54 19.08 -16.78
CA LEU A 71 9.70 17.94 -17.13
C LEU A 71 8.25 18.18 -16.70
N LEU A 72 8.03 18.74 -15.51
CA LEU A 72 6.71 19.19 -15.08
C LEU A 72 6.14 20.24 -16.03
N ARG A 73 6.92 21.25 -16.42
CA ARG A 73 6.50 22.27 -17.41
C ARG A 73 6.11 21.65 -18.74
N THR A 74 6.87 20.66 -19.19
CA THR A 74 6.57 19.93 -20.42
C THR A 74 5.24 19.18 -20.31
N ILE A 75 4.98 18.49 -19.20
CA ILE A 75 3.70 17.81 -18.96
C ILE A 75 2.53 18.80 -18.91
N LEU A 76 2.68 19.93 -18.22
CA LEU A 76 1.64 20.95 -18.16
C LEU A 76 1.27 21.46 -19.57
N GLN A 77 2.27 21.66 -20.44
CA GLN A 77 2.05 22.08 -21.82
C GLN A 77 1.44 20.97 -22.69
N GLU A 78 2.00 19.76 -22.64
CA GLU A 78 1.58 18.61 -23.46
C GLU A 78 0.12 18.22 -23.19
N TYR A 79 -0.31 18.31 -21.93
CA TYR A 79 -1.65 17.95 -21.50
C TYR A 79 -2.60 19.16 -21.39
N ASN A 80 -2.18 20.35 -21.84
CA ASN A 80 -2.94 21.60 -21.77
C ASN A 80 -3.47 21.91 -20.35
N ILE A 81 -2.67 21.63 -19.33
CA ILE A 81 -2.98 21.94 -17.93
C ILE A 81 -2.60 23.40 -17.67
N GLU A 82 -3.60 24.25 -17.53
CA GLU A 82 -3.40 25.68 -17.29
C GLU A 82 -2.96 25.94 -15.84
N ALA A 83 -1.66 25.81 -15.58
CA ALA A 83 -1.11 26.01 -14.23
C ALA A 83 0.19 26.81 -14.23
N ALA A 84 0.43 27.53 -13.13
CA ALA A 84 1.76 28.03 -12.79
C ALA A 84 2.35 27.26 -11.61
N ILE A 85 3.62 26.90 -11.71
CA ILE A 85 4.37 26.27 -10.62
C ILE A 85 4.68 27.34 -9.58
N VAL A 86 4.24 27.10 -8.35
CA VAL A 86 4.47 27.94 -7.18
C VAL A 86 5.39 27.17 -6.23
N LYS A 87 6.55 27.74 -5.93
CA LYS A 87 7.58 27.10 -5.09
C LYS A 87 7.70 27.70 -3.69
N ARG A 88 6.94 28.76 -3.43
CA ARG A 88 6.91 29.49 -2.17
C ARG A 88 5.47 29.87 -1.87
N PHE A 89 5.04 29.55 -0.68
CA PHE A 89 3.71 29.83 -0.18
C PHE A 89 3.84 30.19 1.31
N THR A 90 2.89 30.96 1.84
CA THR A 90 2.87 31.34 3.25
C THR A 90 2.52 30.14 4.14
N ALA A 91 2.84 30.19 5.44
CA ALA A 91 2.45 29.13 6.40
C ALA A 91 0.95 28.81 6.35
N LEU A 92 0.09 29.83 6.23
CA LEU A 92 -1.36 29.60 6.09
C LEU A 92 -1.74 28.86 4.80
N GLN A 93 -1.09 29.19 3.68
CA GLN A 93 -1.31 28.50 2.41
C GLN A 93 -0.80 27.06 2.50
N HIS A 94 0.32 26.86 3.18
CA HIS A 94 0.86 25.56 3.48
C HIS A 94 -0.15 24.70 4.27
N ASP A 95 -0.60 25.17 5.44
CA ASP A 95 -1.61 24.50 6.26
C ASP A 95 -2.88 24.12 5.50
N ASN A 96 -3.34 25.01 4.60
CA ASN A 96 -4.55 24.76 3.81
C ASN A 96 -4.33 23.68 2.75
N LEU A 97 -3.13 23.60 2.15
CA LEU A 97 -2.75 22.49 1.28
C LEU A 97 -2.62 21.20 2.08
N LEU A 98 -2.08 21.27 3.31
CA LEU A 98 -2.02 20.15 4.26
C LEU A 98 -3.40 19.62 4.62
N GLY A 99 -4.40 20.50 4.67
CA GLY A 99 -5.75 20.23 5.12
C GLY A 99 -5.78 20.17 6.65
N LYS A 100 -6.25 21.25 7.30
CA LYS A 100 -6.40 21.37 8.77
C LYS A 100 -7.30 20.31 9.43
N LEU A 101 -7.86 19.36 8.66
CA LEU A 101 -8.68 18.24 9.11
C LEU A 101 -7.96 16.89 9.11
N ALA A 102 -6.70 16.84 8.68
CA ALA A 102 -5.82 15.69 8.90
C ALA A 102 -5.22 15.68 10.32
N THR A 103 -5.97 16.18 11.32
CA THR A 103 -5.58 16.11 12.73
C THR A 103 -5.44 14.65 13.12
N ASN A 104 -4.19 14.18 13.16
CA ASN A 104 -3.86 13.00 13.91
C ASN A 104 -4.06 13.38 15.39
N PRO A 105 -4.77 12.59 16.20
CA PRO A 105 -4.99 12.91 17.61
C PRO A 105 -3.69 12.92 18.44
N LEU A 106 -2.57 12.54 17.84
CA LEU A 106 -1.23 12.51 18.43
C LEU A 106 -0.29 13.41 17.61
N PRO A 107 0.51 14.29 18.25
CA PRO A 107 1.54 15.05 17.57
C PRO A 107 2.49 14.12 16.83
N ASN A 108 2.70 14.34 15.54
CA ASN A 108 3.63 13.60 14.71
C ASN A 108 4.41 14.61 13.88
N PRO A 109 5.66 14.93 14.26
CA PRO A 109 6.47 15.92 13.54
C PRO A 109 6.59 15.63 12.04
N ALA A 110 6.61 14.36 11.62
CA ALA A 110 6.64 13.98 10.21
C ALA A 110 5.34 14.28 9.44
N LEU A 111 4.27 14.68 10.12
CA LEU A 111 3.02 15.15 9.54
C LEU A 111 2.76 16.63 9.83
N ASP A 112 3.17 17.09 11.01
CA ASP A 112 2.88 18.43 11.53
C ASP A 112 3.90 19.47 11.04
N ASN A 113 5.18 19.10 10.97
CA ASN A 113 6.29 19.98 10.59
C ASN A 113 6.75 19.71 9.15
N ARG A 114 6.46 18.51 8.64
CA ARG A 114 6.82 18.14 7.28
C ARG A 114 5.83 18.72 6.29
N LEU A 115 6.37 19.27 5.21
CA LEU A 115 5.61 19.58 4.02
C LEU A 115 4.95 18.27 3.49
N ARG A 116 3.66 17.99 3.77
CA ARG A 116 2.97 16.93 3.01
C ARG A 116 2.88 17.38 1.56
N TYR A 117 3.42 16.55 0.68
CA TYR A 117 3.70 16.75 -0.73
C TYR A 117 2.75 17.68 -1.50
N SER A 118 3.24 18.40 -2.50
CA SER A 118 4.62 18.57 -2.97
C SER A 118 5.29 19.81 -2.36
N SER A 119 6.63 19.94 -2.45
CA SER A 119 7.30 21.20 -2.02
C SER A 119 6.87 22.37 -2.92
N TRP A 120 6.43 22.06 -4.14
CA TRP A 120 5.75 23.02 -5.01
C TRP A 120 4.25 22.80 -5.00
N ALA A 121 3.51 23.75 -5.54
CA ALA A 121 2.08 23.64 -5.78
C ALA A 121 1.75 24.21 -7.16
N LEU A 122 0.54 23.94 -7.63
CA LEU A 122 0.02 24.43 -8.89
C LEU A 122 -1.02 25.51 -8.62
N HIS A 123 -0.78 26.69 -9.18
CA HIS A 123 -1.75 27.76 -9.23
C HIS A 123 -2.60 27.60 -10.48
N VAL A 124 -3.90 27.38 -10.30
CA VAL A 124 -4.82 26.90 -11.34
C VAL A 124 -6.09 27.77 -11.44
N PRO A 125 -6.77 27.76 -12.60
CA PRO A 125 -8.04 28.46 -12.78
C PRO A 125 -9.16 27.83 -11.97
N ARG A 126 -10.30 28.54 -11.88
CA ARG A 126 -11.46 28.12 -11.09
C ARG A 126 -12.06 26.81 -11.56
N ASP A 127 -11.96 26.53 -12.85
CA ASP A 127 -12.51 25.38 -13.55
C ASP A 127 -11.49 24.25 -13.73
N ASP A 128 -10.33 24.31 -13.09
CA ASP A 128 -9.39 23.18 -13.08
C ASP A 128 -10.07 21.92 -12.56
N LEU A 129 -9.91 20.81 -13.29
CA LEU A 129 -10.61 19.56 -13.01
C LEU A 129 -10.28 18.98 -11.64
N GLY A 130 -9.05 19.18 -11.16
CA GLY A 130 -8.64 18.81 -9.82
C GLY A 130 -9.36 19.62 -8.75
N CYS A 131 -9.89 20.80 -9.06
CA CYS A 131 -10.68 21.64 -8.15
C CYS A 131 -12.20 21.46 -8.30
N GLN A 132 -12.68 20.74 -9.31
CA GLN A 132 -14.11 20.51 -9.53
C GLN A 132 -14.62 19.37 -8.63
N LYS A 133 -15.86 19.49 -8.11
CA LYS A 133 -16.54 18.60 -7.14
C LYS A 133 -16.07 18.75 -5.67
N ASN A 134 -16.85 18.19 -4.74
CA ASN A 134 -16.51 18.08 -3.30
C ASN A 134 -15.26 17.23 -3.03
N LEU A 135 -14.56 16.76 -4.07
CA LEU A 135 -13.29 16.05 -3.99
C LEU A 135 -12.30 16.74 -3.03
N HIS A 136 -12.34 18.08 -2.94
CA HIS A 136 -11.29 18.85 -2.26
C HIS A 136 -11.71 20.23 -1.71
N ARG A 137 -12.98 20.45 -1.32
CA ARG A 137 -13.42 21.79 -0.83
C ARG A 137 -12.60 22.34 0.35
N GLU A 138 -11.83 21.49 1.03
CA GLU A 138 -11.05 21.83 2.22
C GLU A 138 -9.52 21.63 2.05
N MET A 139 -9.04 21.38 0.82
CA MET A 139 -7.63 21.05 0.52
C MET A 139 -6.93 22.04 -0.43
N PHE A 140 -7.48 23.24 -0.62
CA PHE A 140 -6.90 24.28 -1.48
C PHE A 140 -6.76 25.59 -0.74
N ALA A 141 -5.69 26.33 -1.04
CA ALA A 141 -5.58 27.72 -0.61
C ALA A 141 -6.13 28.65 -1.70
N ASN A 142 -6.93 29.63 -1.31
CA ASN A 142 -7.31 30.70 -2.23
C ASN A 142 -6.07 31.54 -2.55
N LEU A 143 -5.70 31.58 -3.81
CA LEU A 143 -4.67 32.46 -4.34
C LEU A 143 -5.22 33.09 -5.61
N THR A 144 -5.66 34.34 -5.53
CA THR A 144 -6.32 34.99 -6.66
C THR A 144 -5.34 35.88 -7.41
N THR A 145 -5.06 35.56 -8.67
CA THR A 145 -4.38 36.48 -9.60
C THR A 145 -5.12 36.43 -10.93
N ARG A 146 -5.50 37.59 -11.50
CA ARG A 146 -6.11 37.76 -12.85
C ARG A 146 -7.00 36.61 -13.37
N ASP A 147 -6.41 35.53 -13.86
CA ASP A 147 -6.99 34.32 -14.49
C ASP A 147 -7.06 33.07 -13.59
N ARG A 148 -6.32 33.02 -12.48
CA ARG A 148 -6.20 31.87 -11.57
C ARG A 148 -6.72 32.15 -10.17
N GLN A 149 -7.26 31.13 -9.52
CA GLN A 149 -7.99 31.26 -8.26
C GLN A 149 -7.50 30.34 -7.14
N TYR A 150 -7.01 29.14 -7.47
CA TYR A 150 -6.74 28.12 -6.46
C TYR A 150 -5.28 27.67 -6.51
N LEU A 151 -4.70 27.48 -5.34
CA LEU A 151 -3.44 26.77 -5.16
C LEU A 151 -3.77 25.33 -4.77
N ARG A 152 -3.29 24.35 -5.53
CA ARG A 152 -3.49 22.92 -5.28
C ARG A 152 -2.22 22.08 -5.40
N ARG A 153 -2.28 20.89 -4.83
CA ARG A 153 -1.27 19.84 -5.01
C ARG A 153 -1.34 19.22 -6.41
N TYR A 154 -0.34 18.39 -6.70
CA TYR A 154 -0.40 17.47 -7.82
C TYR A 154 -1.54 16.47 -7.67
N VAL A 155 -2.09 16.08 -8.81
CA VAL A 155 -3.19 15.12 -8.96
C VAL A 155 -2.80 14.02 -9.92
N MET A 156 -2.21 14.38 -11.04
CA MET A 156 -1.84 13.41 -12.08
C MET A 156 -0.52 13.78 -12.73
N GLU A 157 -0.03 15.00 -12.51
CA GLU A 157 1.13 15.54 -13.20
C GLU A 157 2.38 14.67 -12.98
N PRO A 158 2.72 14.21 -11.76
CA PRO A 158 3.82 13.27 -11.57
C PRO A 158 3.59 11.89 -12.19
N LEU A 159 2.34 11.43 -12.20
CA LEU A 159 2.00 10.16 -12.83
C LEU A 159 2.15 10.25 -14.36
N LEU A 160 1.81 11.40 -14.95
CA LEU A 160 2.03 11.70 -16.37
C LEU A 160 3.52 11.83 -16.69
N ILE A 161 4.34 12.37 -15.78
CA ILE A 161 5.80 12.31 -15.88
C ILE A 161 6.25 10.84 -15.94
N GLY A 162 5.75 9.99 -15.02
CA GLY A 162 5.98 8.55 -15.04
C GLY A 162 5.57 7.91 -16.37
N LYS A 163 4.34 8.18 -16.85
CA LYS A 163 3.82 7.71 -18.15
C LYS A 163 4.78 8.06 -19.29
N LYS A 164 5.27 9.30 -19.31
CA LYS A 164 6.18 9.78 -20.35
C LYS A 164 7.50 9.00 -20.35
N CYS A 165 8.05 8.72 -19.17
CA CYS A 165 9.24 7.90 -19.02
C CYS A 165 9.01 6.46 -19.53
N LEU A 166 7.90 5.83 -19.12
CA LEU A 166 7.51 4.48 -19.54
C LEU A 166 7.25 4.39 -21.05
N ASN A 167 6.50 5.34 -21.62
CA ASN A 167 6.23 5.42 -23.06
C ASN A 167 7.53 5.57 -23.87
N THR A 168 8.48 6.36 -23.39
CA THR A 168 9.79 6.51 -24.03
C THR A 168 10.56 5.18 -24.07
N ALA A 169 10.38 4.34 -23.05
CA ALA A 169 10.90 2.97 -23.00
C ALA A 169 10.01 1.93 -23.71
N CYS A 170 8.91 2.35 -24.38
CA CYS A 170 7.92 1.48 -25.01
C CYS A 170 7.24 0.50 -24.02
N LEU A 171 7.00 0.96 -22.78
CA LEU A 171 6.31 0.22 -21.74
C LEU A 171 4.89 0.79 -21.53
N ASP A 172 3.88 -0.09 -21.58
CA ASP A 172 2.47 0.31 -21.43
C ASP A 172 2.09 0.47 -19.95
N SER A 173 1.27 1.47 -19.62
CA SER A 173 0.81 1.70 -18.25
C SER A 173 -0.45 2.55 -18.20
N ASN A 174 -1.35 2.20 -17.29
CA ASN A 174 -2.49 3.03 -16.92
C ASN A 174 -2.04 4.13 -15.95
N ILE A 175 -2.61 5.32 -16.10
CA ILE A 175 -2.42 6.46 -15.18
C ILE A 175 -3.73 6.79 -14.49
N ILE A 176 -3.73 6.68 -13.17
CA ILE A 176 -4.90 6.98 -12.36
C ILE A 176 -4.50 7.95 -11.26
N GLY A 177 -5.05 9.15 -11.22
CA GLY A 177 -4.80 10.07 -10.09
C GLY A 177 -5.14 9.40 -8.76
N TRP A 178 -6.40 9.01 -8.57
CA TRP A 178 -6.84 8.34 -7.34
C TRP A 178 -7.66 7.08 -7.61
N VAL A 179 -7.30 6.00 -6.91
CA VAL A 179 -8.02 4.72 -6.93
C VAL A 179 -8.94 4.65 -5.71
N GLU A 180 -10.06 5.35 -5.75
CA GLU A 180 -11.06 5.34 -4.66
C GLU A 180 -12.47 5.69 -5.16
N PRO A 181 -13.52 5.16 -4.51
CA PRO A 181 -14.91 5.47 -4.85
C PRO A 181 -15.30 6.89 -4.44
N ASP A 182 -16.18 7.52 -5.21
CA ASP A 182 -16.72 8.85 -4.89
C ASP A 182 -17.63 8.81 -3.66
N ALA A 183 -17.38 9.71 -2.71
CA ALA A 183 -18.17 9.83 -1.48
C ALA A 183 -19.65 10.12 -1.77
N ASP A 184 -19.94 10.84 -2.85
CA ASP A 184 -21.31 11.12 -3.29
C ASP A 184 -21.94 9.92 -4.03
N TYR A 185 -21.13 8.99 -4.55
CA TYR A 185 -21.55 7.81 -5.32
C TYR A 185 -20.80 6.52 -4.95
N PRO A 186 -20.80 6.10 -3.68
CA PRO A 186 -19.90 5.04 -3.19
C PRO A 186 -20.23 3.66 -3.76
N THR A 187 -21.42 3.47 -4.33
CA THR A 187 -21.91 2.21 -4.88
C THR A 187 -22.10 2.22 -6.40
N ILE A 188 -21.79 3.33 -7.08
CA ILE A 188 -21.99 3.46 -8.53
C ILE A 188 -20.66 3.80 -9.22
N PRO A 189 -19.85 2.78 -9.54
CA PRO A 189 -18.55 2.88 -10.21
C PRO A 189 -18.47 3.91 -11.32
N SER A 190 -19.37 3.80 -12.30
CA SER A 190 -19.37 4.62 -13.51
C SER A 190 -19.65 6.10 -13.26
N LYS A 191 -20.17 6.47 -12.09
CA LYS A 191 -20.38 7.87 -11.70
C LYS A 191 -19.20 8.45 -10.91
N ALA A 192 -18.39 7.58 -10.32
CA ALA A 192 -17.20 7.96 -9.57
C ALA A 192 -15.98 8.18 -10.48
N GLU A 193 -15.96 7.56 -11.66
CA GLU A 193 -14.88 7.72 -12.64
C GLU A 193 -14.85 9.14 -13.23
N ILE A 194 -13.65 9.72 -13.30
CA ILE A 194 -13.40 11.04 -13.88
C ILE A 194 -12.28 10.89 -14.91
N PRO A 195 -12.60 10.77 -16.22
CA PRO A 195 -11.60 10.72 -17.26
C PRO A 195 -10.93 12.09 -17.43
N PHE A 196 -9.66 12.11 -17.82
CA PHE A 196 -9.00 13.37 -18.14
C PHE A 196 -9.42 13.86 -19.54
N PRO A 197 -9.91 15.11 -19.69
CA PRO A 197 -10.48 15.60 -20.94
C PRO A 197 -9.51 15.50 -22.12
N GLY A 198 -10.01 14.95 -23.24
CA GLY A 198 -9.28 14.90 -24.51
C GLY A 198 -8.10 13.92 -24.54
N GLN A 199 -7.96 13.05 -23.54
CA GLN A 199 -6.94 12.00 -23.51
C GLN A 199 -7.54 10.59 -23.70
N ASP A 200 -6.68 9.59 -23.83
CA ASP A 200 -7.10 8.18 -23.90
C ASP A 200 -7.78 7.71 -22.60
N ASN A 201 -8.49 6.57 -22.66
CA ASN A 201 -9.15 6.00 -21.49
C ASN A 201 -8.18 5.52 -20.40
N ASP A 202 -6.87 5.50 -20.71
CA ASP A 202 -5.83 5.05 -19.80
C ASP A 202 -5.35 6.20 -18.89
N VAL A 203 -5.79 7.45 -19.10
CA VAL A 203 -5.56 8.58 -18.18
C VAL A 203 -6.85 8.98 -17.48
N MET A 204 -6.89 8.76 -16.16
CA MET A 204 -8.04 9.08 -15.31
C MET A 204 -7.61 9.93 -14.11
N VAL A 205 -8.42 10.91 -13.74
CA VAL A 205 -8.26 11.65 -12.48
C VAL A 205 -8.67 10.77 -11.32
N ARG A 206 -9.78 10.04 -11.47
CA ARG A 206 -10.29 9.12 -10.46
C ARG A 206 -10.80 7.86 -11.13
N LYS A 207 -10.42 6.71 -10.59
CA LYS A 207 -10.96 5.40 -10.98
C LYS A 207 -11.51 4.70 -9.76
N ALA A 208 -12.71 4.13 -9.90
CA ALA A 208 -13.31 3.41 -8.78
C ALA A 208 -12.63 2.06 -8.50
N PHE A 209 -11.99 1.45 -9.51
CA PHE A 209 -11.39 0.11 -9.44
C PHE A 209 -9.97 0.10 -10.01
N ALA A 210 -9.04 -0.56 -9.32
CA ALA A 210 -7.76 -0.90 -9.92
C ALA A 210 -7.94 -1.96 -11.02
N ASP A 211 -7.33 -1.72 -12.19
CA ASP A 211 -7.18 -2.71 -13.24
C ASP A 211 -5.78 -3.33 -13.16
N TYR A 212 -5.74 -4.63 -12.90
CA TYR A 212 -4.51 -5.38 -12.67
C TYR A 212 -4.11 -6.23 -13.88
N SER A 213 -4.73 -5.99 -15.04
CA SER A 213 -4.29 -6.60 -16.31
C SER A 213 -3.03 -5.95 -16.86
N LYS A 214 -2.72 -4.73 -16.40
CA LYS A 214 -1.58 -3.92 -16.81
C LYS A 214 -0.94 -3.26 -15.61
N TRP A 215 0.27 -2.72 -15.81
CA TRP A 215 0.90 -1.81 -14.86
C TRP A 215 0.06 -0.55 -14.68
N THR A 216 -0.04 -0.09 -13.45
CA THR A 216 -0.84 1.09 -13.10
C THR A 216 -0.04 2.01 -12.19
N LEU A 217 0.09 3.28 -12.58
CA LEU A 217 0.61 4.35 -11.73
C LEU A 217 -0.57 5.07 -11.05
N THR A 218 -0.48 5.21 -9.74
CA THR A 218 -1.46 5.95 -8.94
C THR A 218 -0.80 6.80 -7.87
N ASN A 219 -1.51 7.81 -7.35
CA ASN A 219 -1.06 8.51 -6.17
C ASN A 219 -1.29 7.64 -4.94
N ASP A 220 -0.37 7.75 -3.98
CA ASP A 220 -0.60 7.37 -2.61
C ASP A 220 -0.57 8.63 -1.73
N TYR A 221 -1.72 8.96 -1.12
CA TYR A 221 -1.84 10.13 -0.26
C TYR A 221 -1.22 9.93 1.13
N THR A 222 -0.85 8.69 1.48
CA THR A 222 -0.19 8.31 2.74
C THR A 222 1.33 8.42 2.66
N LEU A 223 1.89 8.33 1.45
CA LEU A 223 3.33 8.51 1.23
C LEU A 223 3.71 9.99 1.41
N VAL A 224 4.77 10.26 2.19
CA VAL A 224 5.19 11.63 2.57
C VAL A 224 6.53 12.07 1.94
N GLY A 225 6.61 13.39 1.68
CA GLY A 225 7.71 14.24 1.16
C GLY A 225 9.11 13.64 1.16
N ALA A 226 9.93 13.74 0.12
CA ALA A 226 11.36 13.84 0.46
C ALA A 226 11.60 15.22 1.07
N LEU A 227 12.29 15.26 2.21
CA LEU A 227 12.82 16.52 2.73
C LEU A 227 13.85 17.10 1.77
N LYS A 228 14.14 18.39 1.92
CA LYS A 228 15.09 19.10 1.07
C LYS A 228 16.51 18.53 1.25
N SER A 229 16.92 18.25 2.48
CA SER A 229 18.16 17.53 2.81
C SER A 229 18.19 16.14 2.17
N GLN A 230 17.13 15.35 2.32
CA GLN A 230 17.03 14.01 1.72
C GLN A 230 17.16 14.05 0.19
N LEU A 231 16.52 15.02 -0.45
CA LEU A 231 16.67 15.25 -1.89
C LEU A 231 18.10 15.67 -2.25
N ALA A 232 18.70 16.58 -1.47
CA ALA A 232 20.07 17.03 -1.67
C ALA A 232 21.08 15.86 -1.63
N ASP A 233 20.97 15.00 -0.62
CA ASP A 233 21.83 13.84 -0.44
C ASP A 233 21.70 12.86 -1.61
N ASN A 234 20.46 12.61 -2.06
CA ASN A 234 20.21 11.75 -3.22
C ASN A 234 20.76 12.33 -4.52
N LEU A 235 20.66 13.64 -4.73
CA LEU A 235 21.27 14.33 -5.88
C LEU A 235 22.79 14.23 -5.83
N GLN A 236 23.40 14.44 -4.66
CA GLN A 236 24.85 14.34 -4.47
C GLN A 236 25.36 12.91 -4.74
N ASN A 237 24.67 11.88 -4.25
CA ASN A 237 25.00 10.48 -4.52
C ASN A 237 24.95 10.14 -6.03
N ARG A 238 24.19 10.92 -6.80
CA ARG A 238 24.07 10.81 -8.26
C ARG A 238 25.02 11.74 -9.03
N ASN A 239 25.94 12.41 -8.35
CA ASN A 239 26.85 13.42 -8.91
C ASN A 239 26.12 14.61 -9.56
N ILE A 240 24.90 14.91 -9.13
CA ILE A 240 24.16 16.09 -9.55
C ILE A 240 24.48 17.22 -8.57
N PRO A 241 24.93 18.41 -9.04
CA PRO A 241 25.28 19.51 -8.16
C PRO A 241 24.11 19.95 -7.28
N THR A 242 24.34 20.06 -5.97
CA THR A 242 23.31 20.44 -4.98
C THR A 242 22.70 21.82 -5.24
N GLN A 243 23.40 22.71 -5.96
CA GLN A 243 22.85 24.00 -6.41
C GLN A 243 21.61 23.84 -7.30
N GLN A 244 21.44 22.67 -7.93
CA GLN A 244 20.28 22.37 -8.76
C GLN A 244 19.06 21.95 -7.94
N ILE A 245 19.14 21.77 -6.61
CA ILE A 245 18.03 21.29 -5.79
C ILE A 245 16.74 22.09 -5.99
N SER A 246 16.86 23.42 -6.17
CA SER A 246 15.71 24.30 -6.41
C SER A 246 14.94 24.01 -7.71
N THR A 247 15.51 23.19 -8.60
CA THR A 247 14.91 22.76 -9.87
C THR A 247 14.36 21.33 -9.83
N TRP A 248 14.42 20.68 -8.66
CA TRP A 248 13.87 19.35 -8.43
C TRP A 248 12.76 19.40 -7.38
N ASP A 249 11.81 18.49 -7.51
CA ASP A 249 10.76 18.24 -6.53
C ASP A 249 10.54 16.73 -6.43
N THR A 250 9.82 16.31 -5.39
CA THR A 250 9.49 14.91 -5.15
C THR A 250 8.01 14.75 -4.83
N THR A 251 7.46 13.58 -5.15
CA THR A 251 6.07 13.25 -4.84
C THR A 251 5.88 11.75 -4.67
N GLY A 252 4.99 11.36 -3.76
CA GLY A 252 4.67 9.96 -3.52
C GLY A 252 3.88 9.37 -4.68
N VAL A 253 4.36 8.27 -5.23
CA VAL A 253 3.73 7.52 -6.31
C VAL A 253 3.69 6.05 -5.94
N GLU A 254 2.60 5.38 -6.31
CA GLU A 254 2.44 3.94 -6.23
C GLU A 254 2.43 3.34 -7.64
N LEU A 255 3.22 2.31 -7.85
CA LEU A 255 3.27 1.50 -9.06
C LEU A 255 2.77 0.09 -8.75
N ILE A 256 1.66 -0.28 -9.36
CA ILE A 256 0.99 -1.55 -9.15
C ILE A 256 1.28 -2.47 -10.34
N SER A 257 1.76 -3.67 -10.06
CA SER A 257 2.06 -4.67 -11.09
C SER A 257 0.80 -5.35 -11.64
N PRO A 258 0.88 -5.92 -12.86
CA PRO A 258 -0.07 -6.93 -13.28
C PRO A 258 0.08 -8.20 -12.41
N ILE A 259 -0.86 -9.14 -12.57
CA ILE A 259 -0.81 -10.44 -11.90
C ILE A 259 0.26 -11.31 -12.58
N PHE A 260 1.25 -11.75 -11.80
CA PHE A 260 2.31 -12.64 -12.24
C PHE A 260 2.05 -14.09 -11.83
N ASP A 261 2.62 -15.02 -12.58
CA ASP A 261 2.59 -16.46 -12.30
C ASP A 261 3.75 -16.84 -11.36
N LEU A 262 3.45 -17.54 -10.26
CA LEU A 262 4.47 -18.06 -9.35
C LEU A 262 5.34 -19.13 -10.00
N ASP A 263 4.81 -19.91 -10.94
CA ASP A 263 5.59 -20.96 -11.61
C ASP A 263 6.56 -20.37 -12.66
N ASN A 264 6.33 -19.11 -13.09
CA ASN A 264 7.14 -18.43 -14.10
C ASN A 264 7.56 -17.01 -13.67
N LYS A 265 8.41 -16.92 -12.63
CA LYS A 265 8.86 -15.66 -12.04
C LYS A 265 9.88 -14.85 -12.88
N ARG A 266 10.66 -15.50 -13.76
CA ARG A 266 11.77 -14.82 -14.47
C ARG A 266 11.28 -13.65 -15.34
N PRO A 267 10.26 -13.81 -16.20
CA PRO A 267 9.72 -12.68 -16.98
C PRO A 267 9.13 -11.59 -16.09
N ALA A 268 8.55 -11.94 -14.93
CA ALA A 268 8.01 -10.97 -13.99
C ALA A 268 9.12 -10.06 -13.43
N PHE A 269 10.23 -10.61 -12.95
CA PHE A 269 11.35 -9.80 -12.45
C PHE A 269 12.04 -9.00 -13.54
N GLN A 270 12.16 -9.54 -14.75
CA GLN A 270 12.62 -8.77 -15.91
C GLN A 270 11.72 -7.57 -16.19
N GLN A 271 10.40 -7.75 -16.09
CA GLN A 271 9.44 -6.67 -16.28
C GLN A 271 9.54 -5.64 -15.14
N ILE A 272 9.62 -6.07 -13.88
CA ILE A 272 9.81 -5.16 -12.74
C ILE A 272 11.06 -4.29 -12.94
N GLN A 273 12.19 -4.91 -13.30
CA GLN A 273 13.44 -4.20 -13.57
C GLN A 273 13.30 -3.19 -14.73
N GLN A 274 12.59 -3.56 -15.80
CA GLN A 274 12.34 -2.67 -16.94
C GLN A 274 11.54 -1.43 -16.54
N TYR A 275 10.46 -1.61 -15.78
CA TYR A 275 9.60 -0.49 -15.36
C TYR A 275 10.33 0.43 -14.37
N LEU A 276 11.01 -0.13 -13.36
CA LEU A 276 11.78 0.68 -12.40
C LEU A 276 12.97 1.38 -13.07
N GLY A 277 13.65 0.70 -13.99
CA GLY A 277 14.74 1.27 -14.78
C GLY A 277 14.28 2.43 -15.67
N ALA A 278 13.11 2.31 -16.31
CA ALA A 278 12.56 3.37 -17.16
C ALA A 278 12.22 4.66 -16.39
N LEU A 279 11.81 4.54 -15.12
CA LEU A 279 11.53 5.68 -14.24
C LEU A 279 12.81 6.34 -13.69
N ASN A 280 13.98 5.75 -13.92
CA ASN A 280 15.26 6.23 -13.42
C ASN A 280 16.15 6.72 -14.57
N ASN A 281 16.23 8.03 -14.78
CA ASN A 281 16.99 8.66 -15.85
C ASN A 281 17.64 9.98 -15.39
N GLN A 282 18.07 10.84 -16.33
CA GLN A 282 18.74 12.11 -16.02
C GLN A 282 17.81 13.20 -15.46
N ASP A 283 16.50 13.05 -15.66
CA ASP A 283 15.47 14.04 -15.33
C ASP A 283 14.46 13.52 -14.29
N THR A 284 14.49 12.22 -14.00
CA THR A 284 13.70 11.57 -12.95
C THR A 284 14.48 10.50 -12.21
N PHE A 285 14.14 10.25 -10.95
CA PHE A 285 14.62 9.08 -10.24
C PHE A 285 13.70 8.65 -9.10
N LEU A 286 13.85 7.40 -8.69
CA LEU A 286 13.11 6.82 -7.57
C LEU A 286 13.86 7.05 -6.26
N MET A 287 13.11 7.42 -5.22
CA MET A 287 13.59 7.61 -3.86
C MET A 287 12.87 6.68 -2.91
N GLU A 288 13.66 5.95 -2.13
CA GLU A 288 13.16 5.14 -1.01
C GLU A 288 12.86 6.06 0.18
N SER A 289 11.88 5.68 0.99
CA SER A 289 11.46 6.45 2.16
C SER A 289 11.00 5.52 3.26
N VAL A 290 11.17 5.93 4.52
CA VAL A 290 10.63 5.20 5.68
C VAL A 290 9.09 5.17 5.68
N TRP A 291 8.46 6.03 4.87
CA TRP A 291 7.01 6.09 4.68
C TRP A 291 6.52 5.30 3.47
N ALA A 292 7.40 4.99 2.52
CA ALA A 292 7.04 4.18 1.36
C ALA A 292 6.74 2.75 1.80
N SER A 293 5.88 2.03 1.11
CA SER A 293 5.65 0.62 1.31
C SER A 293 6.00 -0.21 0.07
N THR A 294 6.25 -1.50 0.29
CA THR A 294 6.21 -2.49 -0.80
C THR A 294 5.35 -3.64 -0.33
N HIS A 295 4.23 -3.83 -1.01
CA HIS A 295 3.31 -4.91 -0.70
C HIS A 295 3.52 -6.04 -1.70
N ILE A 296 3.65 -7.26 -1.18
CA ILE A 296 3.57 -8.46 -2.00
C ILE A 296 2.27 -9.17 -1.70
N HIS A 297 1.50 -9.43 -2.75
CA HIS A 297 0.25 -10.19 -2.67
C HIS A 297 0.52 -11.59 -3.20
N ILE A 298 0.25 -12.62 -2.40
CA ILE A 298 0.23 -14.01 -2.86
C ILE A 298 -1.22 -14.42 -3.12
N GLY A 299 -1.52 -14.84 -4.35
CA GLY A 299 -2.86 -15.17 -4.81
C GLY A 299 -3.12 -16.67 -4.96
N PHE A 300 -4.29 -17.11 -4.53
CA PHE A 300 -4.75 -18.50 -4.55
C PHE A 300 -5.70 -18.76 -5.73
N ASN A 301 -5.74 -20.01 -6.21
CA ASN A 301 -6.59 -20.43 -7.34
C ASN A 301 -8.03 -20.81 -6.93
N PHE A 302 -8.73 -19.92 -6.23
CA PHE A 302 -10.17 -20.10 -5.93
C PHE A 302 -10.96 -18.83 -6.17
N ASP A 303 -12.19 -18.95 -6.66
CA ASP A 303 -13.03 -17.78 -7.01
C ASP A 303 -14.18 -17.55 -6.03
N LYS A 304 -14.53 -18.56 -5.23
CA LYS A 304 -15.70 -18.53 -4.37
C LYS A 304 -15.34 -18.61 -2.89
N PRO A 305 -16.07 -17.90 -2.00
CA PRO A 305 -15.80 -17.96 -0.57
C PRO A 305 -15.87 -19.37 0.03
N GLU A 306 -16.76 -20.23 -0.46
CA GLU A 306 -16.91 -21.61 0.02
C GLU A 306 -15.70 -22.51 -0.28
N ASP A 307 -14.88 -22.15 -1.28
CA ASP A 307 -13.66 -22.86 -1.62
C ASP A 307 -12.44 -22.31 -0.82
N MET A 308 -12.62 -21.39 0.13
CA MET A 308 -11.48 -20.78 0.85
C MET A 308 -10.70 -21.83 1.68
N PRO A 309 -9.37 -21.93 1.52
CA PRO A 309 -8.58 -23.00 2.15
C PRO A 309 -8.21 -22.64 3.59
N ILE A 310 -9.19 -22.64 4.51
CA ILE A 310 -8.99 -22.20 5.91
C ILE A 310 -7.81 -22.90 6.59
N LEU A 311 -7.67 -24.22 6.43
CA LEU A 311 -6.56 -24.95 7.06
C LEU A 311 -5.18 -24.50 6.56
N LEU A 312 -5.04 -24.20 5.26
CA LEU A 312 -3.82 -23.61 4.71
C LEU A 312 -3.55 -22.26 5.39
N LEU A 313 -4.57 -21.41 5.50
CA LEU A 313 -4.44 -20.09 6.12
C LEU A 313 -4.08 -20.17 7.61
N GLN A 314 -4.60 -21.16 8.35
CA GLN A 314 -4.22 -21.44 9.73
C GLN A 314 -2.73 -21.84 9.82
N HIS A 315 -2.26 -22.77 8.99
CA HIS A 315 -0.84 -23.13 8.93
C HIS A 315 0.05 -21.94 8.55
N LEU A 316 -0.38 -21.13 7.58
CA LEU A 316 0.34 -19.93 7.17
C LEU A 316 0.46 -18.94 8.33
N ALA A 317 -0.65 -18.63 9.01
CA ALA A 317 -0.66 -17.76 10.17
C ALA A 317 0.22 -18.29 11.31
N TYR A 318 0.18 -19.60 11.57
CA TYR A 318 0.98 -20.24 12.60
C TYR A 318 2.49 -20.14 12.34
N ILE A 319 2.91 -20.39 11.08
CA ILE A 319 4.31 -20.24 10.66
C ILE A 319 4.75 -18.79 10.82
N LEU A 320 3.96 -17.84 10.30
CA LEU A 320 4.27 -16.42 10.32
C LEU A 320 4.35 -15.87 11.73
N LEU A 321 3.40 -16.18 12.63
CA LEU A 321 3.40 -15.69 14.01
C LEU A 321 4.63 -16.12 14.78
N LEU A 322 4.98 -17.41 14.70
CA LEU A 322 6.09 -17.97 15.45
C LEU A 322 7.46 -17.48 14.96
N HIS A 323 7.53 -16.96 13.73
CA HIS A 323 8.76 -16.45 13.13
C HIS A 323 8.66 -14.96 12.77
N GLU A 324 7.64 -14.24 13.26
CA GLU A 324 7.41 -12.84 12.88
C GLU A 324 8.58 -11.95 13.34
N ASP A 325 9.10 -12.21 14.55
CA ASP A 325 10.29 -11.54 15.07
C ASP A 325 11.51 -11.78 14.18
N LEU A 326 11.71 -13.02 13.73
CA LEU A 326 12.83 -13.41 12.89
C LEU A 326 12.74 -12.77 11.48
N LEU A 327 11.55 -12.78 10.89
CA LEU A 327 11.28 -12.16 9.59
C LEU A 327 11.39 -10.64 9.64
N SER A 328 10.78 -9.99 10.64
CA SER A 328 10.82 -8.54 10.77
C SER A 328 12.24 -8.01 11.01
N LYS A 329 13.11 -8.78 11.67
CA LYS A 329 14.55 -8.47 11.84
C LYS A 329 15.38 -8.60 10.56
N CYS A 330 14.80 -9.02 9.43
CA CYS A 330 15.46 -8.96 8.12
C CYS A 330 15.29 -7.60 7.41
N HIS A 331 14.55 -6.68 8.03
CA HIS A 331 14.15 -5.39 7.47
C HIS A 331 14.49 -4.25 8.43
N PRO A 332 14.63 -3.01 7.92
CA PRO A 332 14.91 -1.83 8.75
C PRO A 332 13.89 -1.64 9.87
N ARG A 333 14.29 -0.92 10.93
CA ARG A 333 13.44 -0.56 12.09
C ARG A 333 12.03 -0.10 11.69
N SER A 334 11.91 0.69 10.62
CA SER A 334 10.63 1.21 10.11
C SER A 334 9.64 0.15 9.63
N ARG A 335 10.01 -1.14 9.65
CA ARG A 335 9.16 -2.29 9.26
C ARG A 335 8.92 -3.27 10.39
N CYS A 336 9.26 -2.91 11.63
CA CYS A 336 9.17 -3.83 12.76
C CYS A 336 7.86 -3.73 13.55
N GLY A 337 7.06 -2.69 13.31
CA GLY A 337 5.69 -2.54 13.83
C GLY A 337 5.57 -2.47 15.35
N ILE A 338 6.66 -2.17 16.06
CA ILE A 338 6.66 -2.03 17.52
C ILE A 338 6.36 -0.57 17.88
N GLU A 339 5.29 -0.36 18.64
CA GLU A 339 5.06 0.93 19.30
C GLU A 339 6.18 1.22 20.31
N LEU A 340 6.85 2.36 20.14
CA LEU A 340 7.80 2.87 21.13
C LEU A 340 7.05 3.26 22.41
N PRO A 341 7.61 3.01 23.60
CA PRO A 341 7.09 3.60 24.82
C PRO A 341 7.07 5.12 24.66
N ASN A 342 5.99 5.78 25.09
CA ASN A 342 5.95 7.23 25.14
C ASN A 342 7.15 7.71 25.96
N SER A 343 8.10 8.41 25.33
CA SER A 343 9.11 9.15 26.08
C SER A 343 8.37 10.20 26.86
N VAL A 344 8.39 10.10 28.20
CA VAL A 344 8.03 11.25 29.03
C VAL A 344 9.01 12.35 28.61
N PRO A 345 8.53 13.52 28.13
CA PRO A 345 9.43 14.63 27.86
C PRO A 345 10.26 14.84 29.13
N GLU A 346 11.58 14.81 29.02
CA GLU A 346 12.41 15.26 30.14
C GLU A 346 11.94 16.68 30.45
N GLU A 347 11.35 16.89 31.63
CA GLU A 347 11.06 18.25 32.07
C GLU A 347 12.37 19.00 31.99
N PRO A 348 12.42 20.17 31.33
CA PRO A 348 13.64 20.95 31.30
C PRO A 348 14.08 21.12 32.76
N THR A 349 15.26 20.62 33.08
CA THR A 349 15.89 20.87 34.37
C THR A 349 16.17 22.36 34.37
N TRP A 350 15.25 23.13 34.96
CA TRP A 350 15.48 24.51 35.29
C TRP A 350 16.65 24.51 36.26
N ASP A 351 17.84 24.82 35.74
CA ASP A 351 19.01 25.06 36.56
C ASP A 351 18.64 26.28 37.40
N GLU A 352 18.39 26.10 38.71
CA GLU A 352 18.08 27.19 39.66
C GLU A 352 19.27 28.16 39.84
N SER A 353 20.28 28.11 38.95
CA SER A 353 21.50 28.90 38.97
C SER A 353 21.61 29.95 37.86
N ASP A 354 20.62 30.10 36.96
CA ASP A 354 20.52 31.22 36.02
C ASP A 354 19.95 32.47 36.71
N ASP A 355 20.73 32.99 37.64
CA ASP A 355 20.42 34.13 38.51
C ASP A 355 20.97 35.45 37.94
N ASP A 356 20.84 35.65 36.63
CA ASP A 356 21.12 36.93 35.94
C ASP A 356 20.12 37.16 34.78
N PHE A 357 18.81 37.18 35.09
CA PHE A 357 17.80 37.67 34.15
C PHE A 357 17.93 39.20 34.01
N ASP A 358 18.77 39.64 33.08
CA ASP A 358 18.90 41.05 32.72
C ASP A 358 17.60 41.55 32.08
N VAL A 359 16.80 42.29 32.85
CA VAL A 359 15.51 42.85 32.43
C VAL A 359 15.67 43.84 31.26
N ASP A 360 16.87 44.36 31.05
CA ASP A 360 17.23 45.27 29.97
C ASP A 360 17.90 44.56 28.77
N ALA A 361 18.09 43.24 28.84
CA ALA A 361 18.57 42.46 27.71
C ALA A 361 17.54 42.52 26.56
N PRO A 362 17.95 42.89 25.34
CA PRO A 362 17.04 42.83 24.20
C PRO A 362 16.55 41.40 24.02
N PHE A 363 15.25 41.22 23.82
CA PHE A 363 14.68 39.93 23.45
C PHE A 363 15.49 39.36 22.27
N PRO A 364 15.82 38.05 22.29
CA PRO A 364 16.41 37.43 21.13
C PRO A 364 15.51 37.72 19.92
N PRO A 365 16.09 38.02 18.74
CA PRO A 365 15.31 38.25 17.55
C PRO A 365 14.43 37.02 17.26
N ASP A 366 13.22 37.26 16.77
CA ASP A 366 12.38 36.17 16.28
C ASP A 366 13.14 35.37 15.22
N PRO A 367 13.06 34.03 15.22
CA PRO A 367 13.74 33.20 14.23
C PRO A 367 13.25 33.55 12.83
N THR A 368 14.16 33.50 11.87
CA THR A 368 13.85 33.69 10.45
C THR A 368 13.08 32.48 9.89
N GLU A 369 12.37 32.66 8.76
CA GLU A 369 11.67 31.55 8.08
C GLU A 369 12.62 30.39 7.72
N ASP A 370 13.87 30.70 7.33
CA ASP A 370 14.88 29.70 6.99
C ASP A 370 15.38 28.93 8.24
N GLU A 371 15.46 29.59 9.41
CA GLU A 371 15.80 28.94 10.69
C GLU A 371 14.68 28.01 11.14
N LEU A 372 13.42 28.45 11.03
CA LEU A 372 12.26 27.62 11.33
C LEU A 372 12.15 26.41 10.38
N GLU A 373 12.34 26.59 9.06
CA GLU A 373 12.35 25.48 8.09
C GLU A 373 13.39 24.43 8.46
N LYS A 374 14.56 24.86 8.96
CA LYS A 374 15.63 23.97 9.40
C LYS A 374 15.29 23.24 10.69
N GLU A 375 14.75 23.93 11.69
CA GLU A 375 14.31 23.32 12.95
C GLU A 375 13.22 22.25 12.70
N ASP A 376 12.28 22.55 11.81
CA ASP A 376 11.25 21.61 11.38
C ASP A 376 11.86 20.39 10.68
N GLU A 377 12.81 20.61 9.76
CA GLU A 377 13.51 19.54 9.06
C GLU A 377 14.29 18.62 10.02
N ASP A 378 15.04 19.20 10.97
CA ASP A 378 15.79 18.46 11.99
C ASP A 378 14.85 17.64 12.89
N ALA A 379 13.69 18.19 13.28
CA ALA A 379 12.67 17.49 14.06
C ALA A 379 12.07 16.29 13.30
N VAL A 380 11.81 16.44 11.99
CA VAL A 380 11.31 15.34 11.15
C VAL A 380 12.36 14.23 11.03
N LEU A 381 13.63 14.57 10.78
CA LEU A 381 14.71 13.59 10.67
C LEU A 381 14.92 12.82 11.97
N ALA A 382 14.90 13.50 13.11
CA ALA A 382 15.00 12.88 14.42
C ALA A 382 13.85 11.90 14.68
N TRP A 383 12.64 12.25 14.26
CA TRP A 383 11.47 11.38 14.34
C TRP A 383 11.59 10.15 13.42
N GLU A 384 11.95 10.35 12.15
CA GLU A 384 12.13 9.26 11.19
C GLU A 384 13.20 8.25 11.63
N ALA A 385 14.28 8.70 12.28
CA ALA A 385 15.32 7.83 12.82
C ALA A 385 14.83 6.90 13.94
N GLN A 386 13.76 7.30 14.64
CA GLN A 386 13.11 6.50 15.68
C GLN A 386 11.92 5.71 15.15
N TYR A 387 11.39 6.06 13.98
CA TYR A 387 10.17 5.48 13.43
C TYR A 387 10.29 3.96 13.23
N THR A 388 9.30 3.24 13.76
CA THR A 388 9.26 1.78 13.78
C THR A 388 8.28 1.15 12.80
N GLY A 389 7.55 1.98 12.05
CA GLY A 389 6.43 1.52 11.22
C GLY A 389 5.11 1.44 11.97
N ALA A 390 5.09 1.61 13.30
CA ALA A 390 3.86 1.50 14.10
C ALA A 390 2.75 2.44 13.58
N GLY A 391 1.53 1.92 13.45
CA GLY A 391 0.40 2.61 12.84
C GLY A 391 0.34 2.54 11.30
N ASN A 392 1.41 2.14 10.63
CA ASN A 392 1.43 1.84 9.19
C ASN A 392 1.54 0.32 8.94
N VAL A 393 2.41 -0.35 9.68
CA VAL A 393 2.66 -1.80 9.61
C VAL A 393 2.77 -2.35 11.03
N ASP A 394 1.64 -2.70 11.64
CA ASP A 394 1.55 -3.28 12.97
C ASP A 394 1.92 -4.77 12.98
N SER A 395 2.48 -5.22 14.10
CA SER A 395 2.80 -6.63 14.35
C SER A 395 1.57 -7.44 14.71
N ASN A 396 1.34 -8.55 13.99
CA ASN A 396 0.27 -9.49 14.29
C ASN A 396 0.58 -10.25 15.59
N TYR A 397 1.84 -10.67 15.78
CA TYR A 397 2.31 -11.31 17.02
C TYR A 397 2.06 -10.44 18.25
N TRP A 398 2.46 -9.16 18.22
CA TRP A 398 2.30 -8.27 19.38
C TRP A 398 0.84 -7.95 19.67
N TYR A 399 -0.02 -7.90 18.64
CA TYR A 399 -1.45 -7.78 18.87
C TYR A 399 -2.00 -9.00 19.61
N LEU A 400 -1.72 -10.22 19.11
CA LEU A 400 -2.12 -11.46 19.76
C LEU A 400 -1.54 -11.56 21.18
N HIS A 401 -0.28 -11.17 21.36
CA HIS A 401 0.38 -11.13 22.65
C HIS A 401 -0.33 -10.20 23.63
N SER A 402 -0.66 -8.97 23.22
CA SER A 402 -1.40 -8.03 24.05
C SER A 402 -2.80 -8.51 24.42
N LYS A 403 -3.44 -9.28 23.52
CA LYS A 403 -4.78 -9.83 23.70
C LYS A 403 -4.80 -11.01 24.68
N LEU A 404 -3.86 -11.95 24.55
CA LEU A 404 -3.92 -13.26 25.21
C LEU A 404 -2.68 -13.66 26.02
N LEU A 405 -1.48 -13.19 25.65
CA LEU A 405 -0.23 -13.71 26.20
C LEU A 405 0.37 -12.84 27.30
N ALA A 406 -0.03 -11.57 27.41
CA ALA A 406 0.55 -10.60 28.32
C ALA A 406 0.53 -11.04 29.80
N GLN A 407 -0.41 -11.91 30.19
CA GLN A 407 -0.53 -12.44 31.55
C GLN A 407 -0.16 -13.92 31.65
N ALA A 408 0.14 -14.58 30.53
CA ALA A 408 0.46 -16.00 30.48
C ALA A 408 1.97 -16.23 30.70
N PRO A 409 2.38 -17.31 31.38
CA PRO A 409 3.80 -17.68 31.47
C PRO A 409 4.41 -17.91 30.08
N SER A 410 5.64 -17.44 29.85
CA SER A 410 6.30 -17.52 28.53
C SER A 410 6.39 -18.95 27.97
N HIS A 411 6.51 -19.96 28.84
CA HIS A 411 6.56 -21.37 28.43
C HIS A 411 5.21 -21.90 27.90
N GLU A 412 4.09 -21.23 28.18
CA GLU A 412 2.76 -21.58 27.67
C GLU A 412 2.42 -20.84 26.37
N HIS A 413 3.15 -19.78 26.01
CA HIS A 413 2.82 -18.92 24.86
C HIS A 413 2.66 -19.71 23.57
N HIS A 414 3.54 -20.67 23.32
CA HIS A 414 3.49 -21.52 22.13
C HIS A 414 2.21 -22.37 22.08
N ASN A 415 1.79 -22.95 23.21
CA ASN A 415 0.55 -23.73 23.29
C ASN A 415 -0.67 -22.85 23.10
N ILE A 416 -0.68 -21.64 23.69
CA ILE A 416 -1.78 -20.69 23.51
C ILE A 416 -1.90 -20.23 22.06
N ILE A 417 -0.78 -19.90 21.41
CA ILE A 417 -0.77 -19.54 19.98
C ILE A 417 -1.31 -20.70 19.14
N ARG A 418 -0.83 -21.93 19.39
CA ARG A 418 -1.32 -23.14 18.71
C ARG A 418 -2.84 -23.28 18.81
N ASP A 419 -3.36 -23.25 20.05
CA ASP A 419 -4.78 -23.49 20.33
C ASP A 419 -5.67 -22.35 19.83
N THR A 420 -5.11 -21.14 19.66
CA THR A 420 -5.81 -19.98 19.10
C THR A 420 -5.89 -20.01 17.57
N ILE A 421 -4.89 -20.59 16.91
CA ILE A 421 -4.80 -20.57 15.44
C ILE A 421 -5.48 -21.80 14.80
N PHE A 422 -5.31 -22.98 15.38
CA PHE A 422 -5.87 -24.21 14.82
C PHE A 422 -7.26 -24.52 15.39
N GLU A 423 -8.28 -24.18 14.62
CA GLU A 423 -9.69 -24.44 14.93
C GLU A 423 -10.34 -25.32 13.85
N GLU A 424 -10.87 -26.48 14.22
CA GLU A 424 -11.36 -27.53 13.29
C GLU A 424 -12.48 -27.06 12.37
N HIS A 425 -13.31 -26.12 12.84
CA HIS A 425 -14.40 -25.50 12.08
C HIS A 425 -14.27 -23.98 12.06
N GLY A 426 -13.04 -23.48 12.17
CA GLY A 426 -12.78 -22.05 12.16
C GLY A 426 -13.10 -21.41 10.81
N SER A 427 -13.25 -20.10 10.82
CA SER A 427 -13.46 -19.27 9.64
C SER A 427 -12.33 -18.25 9.46
N ILE A 428 -12.32 -17.58 8.31
CA ILE A 428 -11.37 -16.47 8.08
C ILE A 428 -11.62 -15.31 9.05
N ARG A 429 -12.86 -15.16 9.52
CA ARG A 429 -13.21 -14.15 10.51
C ARG A 429 -12.55 -14.44 11.85
N ASP A 430 -12.62 -15.68 12.33
CA ASP A 430 -12.03 -16.08 13.61
C ASP A 430 -10.51 -15.87 13.59
N LEU A 431 -9.86 -16.25 12.48
CA LEU A 431 -8.44 -16.02 12.28
C LEU A 431 -8.10 -14.52 12.33
N ILE A 432 -8.87 -13.67 11.65
CA ILE A 432 -8.62 -12.23 11.63
C ILE A 432 -8.90 -11.57 12.98
N GLU A 433 -9.95 -11.96 13.69
CA GLU A 433 -10.26 -11.44 15.03
C GLU A 433 -9.15 -11.76 16.05
N ASN A 434 -8.37 -12.81 15.81
CA ASN A 434 -7.19 -13.14 16.60
C ASN A 434 -5.93 -12.38 16.19
N LEU A 435 -5.83 -11.95 14.93
CA LEU A 435 -4.58 -11.43 14.35
C LEU A 435 -4.59 -9.96 13.98
N GLN A 436 -5.76 -9.33 13.88
CA GLN A 436 -5.89 -7.95 13.42
C GLN A 436 -6.95 -7.19 14.24
N LYS A 437 -6.60 -5.99 14.72
CA LYS A 437 -7.50 -5.10 15.46
C LYS A 437 -8.69 -4.69 14.56
N PRO A 438 -9.92 -4.65 15.09
CA PRO A 438 -11.03 -4.01 14.41
C PRO A 438 -10.80 -2.49 14.34
N LEU A 439 -11.34 -1.83 13.30
CA LEU A 439 -11.30 -0.37 13.24
C LEU A 439 -12.21 0.24 14.31
N PRO A 440 -11.71 1.13 15.21
CA PRO A 440 -12.47 1.67 16.34
C PRO A 440 -13.80 2.33 15.93
N ASN A 441 -13.79 3.03 14.79
CA ASN A 441 -14.92 3.83 14.33
C ASN A 441 -15.77 3.15 13.25
N LYS A 442 -15.44 1.90 12.86
CA LYS A 442 -16.18 1.15 11.84
C LYS A 442 -16.25 -0.34 12.21
N PRO A 443 -17.14 -0.72 13.15
CA PRO A 443 -17.32 -2.12 13.57
C PRO A 443 -17.56 -3.02 12.36
N GLY A 444 -16.78 -4.11 12.25
CA GLY A 444 -16.86 -5.05 11.13
C GLY A 444 -15.88 -4.77 9.97
N ASN A 445 -15.19 -3.63 9.96
CA ASN A 445 -14.03 -3.38 9.10
C ASN A 445 -12.74 -3.62 9.87
N VAL A 446 -11.74 -4.16 9.19
CA VAL A 446 -10.47 -4.57 9.78
C VAL A 446 -9.38 -3.54 9.49
N HIS A 447 -8.55 -3.25 10.48
CA HIS A 447 -7.35 -2.47 10.24
C HIS A 447 -6.40 -3.28 9.34
N ARG A 448 -6.02 -2.72 8.20
CA ARG A 448 -5.23 -3.42 7.16
C ARG A 448 -3.72 -3.25 7.32
N GLY A 449 -3.29 -2.28 8.12
CA GLY A 449 -1.88 -1.95 8.33
C GLY A 449 -1.19 -2.97 9.23
N TYR A 450 -1.13 -4.23 8.81
CA TYR A 450 -0.43 -5.31 9.49
C TYR A 450 0.68 -5.87 8.63
N MET A 451 1.69 -6.44 9.27
CA MET A 451 2.80 -7.14 8.64
C MET A 451 2.36 -8.16 7.59
N TYR A 452 1.30 -8.90 7.88
CA TYR A 452 0.56 -9.68 6.91
C TYR A 452 -0.95 -9.56 7.17
N ASN A 453 -1.71 -9.54 6.08
CA ASN A 453 -3.08 -9.06 6.05
C ASN A 453 -3.99 -10.01 5.26
N PHE A 454 -5.11 -10.40 5.87
CA PHE A 454 -6.12 -11.27 5.27
C PHE A 454 -7.40 -10.53 4.84
N ALA A 455 -7.41 -9.19 4.84
CA ALA A 455 -8.61 -8.39 4.61
C ALA A 455 -9.27 -8.61 3.24
N ASN A 456 -8.50 -8.97 2.20
CA ASN A 456 -9.06 -9.30 0.90
C ASN A 456 -9.91 -10.58 0.97
N LEU A 457 -9.51 -11.57 1.78
CA LEU A 457 -10.26 -12.80 2.00
C LEU A 457 -11.54 -12.54 2.82
N LEU A 458 -11.47 -11.68 3.84
CA LEU A 458 -12.65 -11.27 4.59
C LEU A 458 -13.66 -10.48 3.74
N ALA A 459 -13.16 -9.59 2.88
CA ALA A 459 -13.99 -8.86 1.94
C ALA A 459 -14.71 -9.83 0.99
N MET A 460 -14.04 -10.90 0.58
CA MET A 460 -14.60 -11.96 -0.26
C MET A 460 -15.71 -12.71 0.47
N GLU A 461 -15.47 -13.16 1.70
CA GLU A 461 -16.46 -13.85 2.53
C GLU A 461 -17.73 -12.99 2.72
N LYS A 462 -17.55 -11.70 3.06
CA LYS A 462 -18.69 -10.82 3.34
C LYS A 462 -19.34 -10.23 2.08
N ASN A 463 -18.74 -10.42 0.90
CA ASN A 463 -19.11 -9.72 -0.33
C ASN A 463 -19.23 -8.19 -0.13
N THR A 464 -18.37 -7.60 0.70
CA THR A 464 -18.52 -6.21 1.19
C THR A 464 -17.90 -5.15 0.30
N THR A 465 -17.09 -5.52 -0.68
CA THR A 465 -16.54 -4.56 -1.65
C THR A 465 -17.19 -4.77 -3.00
N SER A 466 -18.38 -4.20 -3.18
CA SER A 466 -19.06 -4.11 -4.49
C SER A 466 -18.28 -3.25 -5.50
N TRP A 467 -17.26 -2.53 -5.04
CA TRP A 467 -16.49 -1.54 -5.80
C TRP A 467 -15.02 -1.92 -6.08
N LYS A 468 -14.56 -3.14 -5.73
CA LYS A 468 -13.22 -3.65 -6.11
C LYS A 468 -13.35 -5.12 -6.52
N SER A 469 -12.66 -5.56 -7.58
CA SER A 469 -12.53 -7.00 -7.86
C SER A 469 -11.81 -7.65 -6.68
N ILE A 470 -12.55 -8.43 -5.89
CA ILE A 470 -11.98 -9.08 -4.71
C ILE A 470 -11.12 -10.23 -5.18
N LYS A 471 -9.84 -10.18 -4.82
CA LYS A 471 -8.89 -11.23 -5.18
C LYS A 471 -8.60 -12.10 -3.95
N PRO A 472 -8.49 -13.42 -4.13
CA PRO A 472 -8.16 -14.35 -3.06
C PRO A 472 -6.66 -14.23 -2.72
N THR A 473 -6.26 -13.16 -2.03
CA THR A 473 -4.84 -12.90 -1.73
C THR A 473 -4.58 -12.70 -0.24
N VAL A 474 -3.41 -13.12 0.21
CA VAL A 474 -2.77 -12.60 1.43
C VAL A 474 -1.78 -11.52 1.02
N GLU A 475 -1.81 -10.39 1.72
CA GLU A 475 -0.91 -9.25 1.49
C GLU A 475 0.19 -9.24 2.56
N PHE A 476 1.44 -9.02 2.15
CA PHE A 476 2.62 -8.95 3.00
C PHE A 476 3.24 -7.56 2.90
N ARG A 477 3.39 -6.89 4.05
CA ARG A 477 3.82 -5.48 4.16
C ARG A 477 5.17 -5.26 4.86
N GLN A 478 5.80 -6.33 5.34
CA GLN A 478 7.07 -6.29 6.09
C GLN A 478 8.30 -5.87 5.26
N HIS A 479 8.16 -5.68 3.94
CA HIS A 479 9.30 -5.45 3.05
C HIS A 479 10.08 -4.18 3.39
N ALA A 480 11.38 -4.15 3.04
CA ALA A 480 12.26 -3.00 3.30
C ALA A 480 11.95 -1.75 2.47
N CYS A 481 10.94 -1.81 1.60
CA CYS A 481 10.47 -0.70 0.76
C CYS A 481 11.54 -0.20 -0.21
N THR A 482 12.32 -1.16 -0.71
CA THR A 482 13.36 -0.92 -1.70
C THR A 482 12.82 -1.05 -3.11
N THR A 483 13.45 -0.31 -4.02
CA THR A 483 13.25 -0.44 -5.48
C THR A 483 14.28 -1.40 -6.11
N ASP A 484 15.13 -2.03 -5.32
CA ASP A 484 16.07 -3.06 -5.79
C ASP A 484 15.32 -4.34 -6.16
N THR A 485 15.37 -4.69 -7.44
CA THR A 485 14.68 -5.86 -8.00
C THR A 485 15.23 -7.17 -7.44
N ASP A 486 16.53 -7.25 -7.11
CA ASP A 486 17.12 -8.46 -6.55
C ASP A 486 16.59 -8.72 -5.13
N VAL A 487 16.47 -7.66 -4.33
CA VAL A 487 15.88 -7.75 -2.99
C VAL A 487 14.40 -8.16 -3.05
N ILE A 488 13.63 -7.54 -3.97
CA ILE A 488 12.23 -7.90 -4.22
C ILE A 488 12.12 -9.37 -4.61
N GLN A 489 12.99 -9.85 -5.49
CA GLN A 489 13.02 -11.25 -5.92
C GLN A 489 13.27 -12.20 -4.75
N HIS A 490 14.25 -11.91 -3.89
CA HIS A 490 14.50 -12.71 -2.70
C HIS A 490 13.26 -12.76 -1.79
N TRP A 491 12.55 -11.65 -1.64
CA TRP A 491 11.34 -11.58 -0.80
C TRP A 491 10.19 -12.39 -1.37
N VAL A 492 9.89 -12.28 -2.67
CA VAL A 492 8.88 -13.13 -3.34
C VAL A 492 9.19 -14.61 -3.14
N ILE A 493 10.46 -15.03 -3.32
CA ILE A 493 10.87 -16.43 -3.17
C ILE A 493 10.67 -16.91 -1.73
N LEU A 494 11.00 -16.09 -0.72
CA LEU A 494 10.79 -16.44 0.68
C LEU A 494 9.30 -16.58 1.01
N LEU A 495 8.48 -15.63 0.59
CA LEU A 495 7.03 -15.66 0.82
C LEU A 495 6.37 -16.85 0.14
N GLU A 496 6.76 -17.14 -1.10
CA GLU A 496 6.32 -18.36 -1.81
C GLU A 496 6.70 -19.60 -1.01
N ALA A 497 7.94 -19.74 -0.55
CA ALA A 497 8.38 -20.90 0.20
C ALA A 497 7.59 -21.10 1.51
N ILE A 498 7.30 -20.00 2.23
CA ILE A 498 6.45 -20.03 3.44
C ILE A 498 5.03 -20.54 3.10
N VAL A 499 4.42 -20.00 2.05
CA VAL A 499 3.06 -20.40 1.64
C VAL A 499 3.04 -21.84 1.13
N ARG A 500 4.03 -22.27 0.34
CA ARG A 500 4.18 -23.67 -0.10
C ARG A 500 4.35 -24.63 1.07
N LYS A 501 5.05 -24.22 2.13
CA LYS A 501 5.17 -25.03 3.35
C LYS A 501 3.84 -25.16 4.10
N ALA A 502 3.05 -24.08 4.15
CA ALA A 502 1.69 -24.14 4.70
C ALA A 502 0.76 -25.05 3.87
N GLU A 503 0.87 -25.01 2.54
CA GLU A 503 0.17 -25.93 1.62
C GLU A 503 0.52 -27.40 1.91
N GLU A 504 1.82 -27.70 2.05
CA GLU A 504 2.30 -29.04 2.37
C GLU A 504 1.67 -29.58 3.65
N PHE A 505 1.69 -28.78 4.72
CA PHE A 505 1.10 -29.21 5.99
C PHE A 505 -0.41 -29.36 5.92
N ALA A 506 -1.13 -28.45 5.27
CA ALA A 506 -2.57 -28.58 5.09
C ALA A 506 -2.94 -29.87 4.33
N ALA A 507 -2.20 -30.18 3.26
CA ALA A 507 -2.41 -31.37 2.45
C ALA A 507 -2.23 -32.68 3.23
N ILE A 508 -1.32 -32.74 4.21
CA ILE A 508 -1.15 -33.93 5.07
C ILE A 508 -2.46 -34.30 5.77
N THR A 509 -3.19 -33.33 6.34
CA THR A 509 -4.49 -33.62 6.99
C THR A 509 -5.54 -34.03 5.97
N THR A 510 -5.62 -33.35 4.82
CA THR A 510 -6.59 -33.68 3.78
C THR A 510 -6.38 -35.10 3.20
N HIS A 511 -5.13 -35.54 3.02
CA HIS A 511 -4.81 -36.87 2.49
C HIS A 511 -4.92 -37.99 3.53
N HIS A 512 -4.67 -37.71 4.81
CA HIS A 512 -4.70 -38.71 5.89
C HIS A 512 -6.04 -38.79 6.66
N SER A 513 -7.03 -37.95 6.33
CA SER A 513 -8.39 -37.96 6.90
C SER A 513 -9.13 -39.31 6.82
N THR A 514 -8.65 -40.27 6.02
CA THR A 514 -9.23 -41.62 5.95
C THR A 514 -8.78 -42.57 7.06
N ASN A 515 -7.78 -42.26 7.88
CA ASN A 515 -7.34 -43.15 8.96
C ASN A 515 -6.96 -42.39 10.25
N SER A 516 -7.78 -42.59 11.29
CA SER A 516 -7.45 -42.41 12.71
C SER A 516 -7.34 -40.96 13.20
N THR A 517 -8.48 -40.35 13.57
CA THR A 517 -8.48 -39.41 14.70
C THR A 517 -8.05 -40.16 15.94
N ASN A 518 -6.83 -39.90 16.44
CA ASN A 518 -6.43 -40.40 17.75
C ASN A 518 -7.19 -39.59 18.81
N PRO A 519 -8.16 -40.16 19.54
CA PRO A 519 -8.99 -39.41 20.49
C PRO A 519 -8.19 -38.82 21.67
N ALA A 520 -6.90 -39.12 21.77
CA ALA A 520 -6.01 -38.60 22.79
C ALA A 520 -5.48 -37.18 22.53
N HIS A 521 -5.61 -36.65 21.32
CA HIS A 521 -5.07 -35.33 20.95
C HIS A 521 -6.14 -34.39 20.43
N THR A 522 -6.09 -33.12 20.84
CA THR A 522 -6.95 -32.07 20.29
C THR A 522 -6.63 -31.83 18.81
N TYR A 523 -7.56 -31.23 18.06
CA TYR A 523 -7.30 -30.83 16.67
C TYR A 523 -6.04 -29.98 16.55
N ALA A 524 -5.89 -28.98 17.41
CA ALA A 524 -4.72 -28.11 17.44
C ALA A 524 -3.41 -28.85 17.73
N GLU A 525 -3.43 -29.86 18.59
CA GLU A 525 -2.28 -30.74 18.85
C GLU A 525 -1.93 -31.62 17.64
N GLN A 526 -2.93 -32.13 16.92
CA GLN A 526 -2.72 -32.92 15.71
C GLN A 526 -2.08 -32.09 14.59
N GLU A 527 -2.61 -30.87 14.36
CA GLU A 527 -2.11 -29.96 13.34
C GLU A 527 -0.70 -29.45 13.66
N ALA A 528 -0.42 -29.11 14.92
CA ALA A 528 0.92 -28.71 15.37
C ALA A 528 1.90 -29.90 15.46
N GLY A 529 1.42 -31.13 15.62
CA GLY A 529 2.24 -32.33 15.63
C GLY A 529 2.96 -32.62 14.32
N LYS A 530 2.61 -31.92 13.23
CA LYS A 530 3.29 -32.00 11.93
C LYS A 530 4.63 -31.29 11.88
N TYR A 531 4.88 -30.35 12.81
CA TYR A 531 6.09 -29.54 12.80
C TYR A 531 7.25 -30.30 13.47
N PRO A 532 8.48 -30.17 12.94
CA PRO A 532 9.60 -30.98 13.38
C PRO A 532 10.00 -30.64 14.83
N THR A 533 9.85 -31.61 15.73
CA THR A 533 10.34 -31.57 17.11
C THR A 533 11.37 -32.69 17.28
N THR A 534 12.60 -32.45 16.81
CA THR A 534 13.71 -33.41 16.97
C THR A 534 14.82 -32.79 17.79
N TYR A 535 15.73 -33.61 18.33
CA TYR A 535 16.93 -33.13 19.04
C TYR A 535 17.83 -32.21 18.19
N ALA A 536 17.69 -32.21 16.86
CA ALA A 536 18.47 -31.40 15.93
C ALA A 536 17.74 -30.14 15.41
N SER A 537 16.42 -30.04 15.58
CA SER A 537 15.60 -28.92 15.09
C SER A 537 14.64 -28.47 16.20
N SER A 538 14.88 -27.29 16.78
CA SER A 538 13.93 -26.66 17.69
C SER A 538 12.89 -25.91 16.86
N TRP A 539 11.66 -26.40 16.81
CA TRP A 539 10.52 -25.57 16.42
C TRP A 539 10.07 -24.74 17.63
N PRO A 540 9.92 -23.41 17.52
CA PRO A 540 10.21 -22.55 16.37
C PRO A 540 11.72 -22.29 16.16
N TYR A 541 12.09 -21.95 14.93
CA TYR A 541 13.47 -21.66 14.54
C TYR A 541 13.93 -20.30 15.05
N THR A 542 15.21 -20.21 15.44
CA THR A 542 15.80 -19.00 16.05
C THR A 542 16.75 -18.24 15.12
N ASN A 543 17.02 -18.77 13.93
CA ASN A 543 17.87 -18.12 12.94
C ASN A 543 17.30 -18.33 11.51
N MET A 544 17.60 -17.38 10.63
CA MET A 544 17.05 -17.37 9.26
C MET A 544 17.64 -18.45 8.38
N LYS A 545 18.91 -18.84 8.59
CA LYS A 545 19.53 -19.90 7.78
C LYS A 545 18.77 -21.21 7.91
N ASP A 546 18.56 -21.67 9.14
CA ASP A 546 17.90 -22.95 9.42
C ASP A 546 16.41 -22.87 9.09
N PHE A 547 15.76 -21.72 9.38
CA PHE A 547 14.38 -21.49 8.95
C PHE A 547 14.22 -21.59 7.42
N CYS A 548 15.10 -20.96 6.64
CA CYS A 548 15.02 -21.02 5.19
C CYS A 548 15.42 -22.40 4.61
N VAL A 549 16.52 -22.98 5.09
CA VAL A 549 17.10 -24.18 4.48
C VAL A 549 16.42 -25.44 5.00
N ASP A 550 16.39 -25.62 6.33
CA ASP A 550 15.95 -26.88 6.93
C ASP A 550 14.43 -26.97 6.99
N PHE A 551 13.73 -25.85 7.25
CA PHE A 551 12.28 -25.85 7.32
C PHE A 551 11.61 -25.56 5.98
N LEU A 552 11.99 -24.47 5.30
CA LEU A 552 11.38 -24.08 4.03
C LEU A 552 11.94 -24.81 2.80
N ASN A 553 12.97 -25.66 2.96
CA ASN A 553 13.65 -26.38 1.87
C ASN A 553 14.22 -25.44 0.78
N MET A 554 14.64 -24.24 1.16
CA MET A 554 15.25 -23.29 0.22
C MET A 554 16.73 -23.63 -0.02
N GLN A 555 17.28 -23.12 -1.12
CA GLN A 555 18.71 -23.27 -1.43
C GLN A 555 19.59 -22.61 -0.35
N GLU A 556 20.76 -23.18 -0.08
CA GLU A 556 21.68 -22.68 0.96
C GLU A 556 22.09 -21.22 0.73
N GLU A 557 22.19 -20.79 -0.53
CA GLU A 557 22.47 -19.40 -0.89
C GLU A 557 21.36 -18.44 -0.42
N ALA A 558 20.09 -18.84 -0.60
CA ALA A 558 18.96 -18.02 -0.14
C ALA A 558 18.89 -17.96 1.39
N GLY A 559 19.18 -19.06 2.08
CA GLY A 559 19.30 -19.05 3.55
C GLY A 559 20.44 -18.16 4.06
N ARG A 560 21.59 -18.17 3.37
CA ARG A 560 22.71 -17.26 3.67
C ARG A 560 22.33 -15.80 3.46
N TYR A 561 21.66 -15.48 2.36
CA TYR A 561 21.17 -14.12 2.09
C TYR A 561 20.30 -13.58 3.24
N TRP A 562 19.30 -14.35 3.65
CA TRP A 562 18.40 -13.93 4.72
C TRP A 562 19.07 -13.87 6.09
N GLN A 563 20.01 -14.77 6.38
CA GLN A 563 20.81 -14.67 7.60
C GLN A 563 21.66 -13.40 7.59
N THR A 564 22.30 -13.04 6.47
CA THR A 564 23.08 -11.80 6.37
C THR A 564 22.19 -10.57 6.59
N ARG A 565 20.98 -10.54 6.02
CA ARG A 565 20.02 -9.45 6.28
C ARG A 565 19.57 -9.41 7.74
N HIS A 566 19.30 -10.56 8.35
CA HIS A 566 18.99 -10.62 9.77
C HIS A 566 20.11 -10.02 10.62
N GLU A 567 21.36 -10.41 10.37
CA GLU A 567 22.51 -9.86 11.10
C GLU A 567 22.67 -8.35 10.90
N GLN A 568 22.26 -7.82 9.74
CA GLN A 568 22.31 -6.39 9.44
C GLN A 568 21.31 -5.58 10.27
N TYR A 569 20.08 -6.07 10.48
CA TYR A 569 18.99 -5.28 11.08
C TYR A 569 18.51 -5.76 12.45
N LYS A 570 18.96 -6.93 12.95
CA LYS A 570 18.48 -7.50 14.23
C LYS A 570 18.62 -6.53 15.42
N ASP A 571 19.65 -5.70 15.41
CA ASP A 571 19.99 -4.77 16.50
C ASP A 571 19.34 -3.39 16.30
N ASP A 572 18.74 -3.12 15.14
CA ASP A 572 18.02 -1.88 14.88
C ASP A 572 16.67 -1.85 15.61
N ARG A 573 16.09 -2.99 15.98
CA ARG A 573 14.76 -3.04 16.59
C ARG A 573 14.80 -2.61 18.06
N PRO A 574 13.92 -1.71 18.52
CA PRO A 574 13.81 -1.41 19.94
C PRO A 574 13.40 -2.66 20.71
N SER A 575 14.16 -3.01 21.77
CA SER A 575 13.70 -4.01 22.72
C SER A 575 12.47 -3.45 23.44
N ARG A 576 11.30 -4.06 23.28
CA ARG A 576 10.24 -3.87 24.27
C ARG A 576 10.81 -4.46 25.56
N LYS A 577 11.26 -3.59 26.49
CA LYS A 577 11.44 -4.03 27.87
C LYS A 577 10.11 -4.64 28.24
N GLU A 578 10.09 -5.95 28.51
CA GLU A 578 9.00 -6.53 29.29
C GLU A 578 8.85 -5.58 30.48
N HIS A 579 7.67 -5.02 30.69
CA HIS A 579 7.37 -4.33 31.94
C HIS A 579 7.48 -5.39 33.04
N ILE A 580 8.70 -5.66 33.47
CA ILE A 580 9.03 -6.14 34.80
C ILE A 580 8.85 -4.90 35.66
N GLU A 581 7.60 -4.52 35.90
CA GLU A 581 7.28 -3.59 36.96
C GLU A 581 7.26 -4.33 38.29
N MET A 582 7.76 -3.60 39.28
CA MET A 582 7.90 -3.93 40.69
C MET A 582 6.62 -4.42 41.35
#